data_AF-A0A0F2MEX0-F1
#
_entry.id   AF-A0A0F2MEX0-F1
#
_cell.length_a   1.000
_cell.length_b   1.000
_cell.length_c   1.000
_cell.angle_alpha   90.00
_cell.angle_beta   90.00
_cell.angle_gamma   90.00
#
_symmetry.space_group_name_H-M   'P 1'
#
loop_
_entity.id
_entity.type
_entity.pdbx_description
1 polymer ?
#
loop_
_entity_poly.entity_id
_entity_poly.type
_entity_poly.pdbx_seq_one_letter_code
_entity_poly.pdbx_strand_id
1 'polypeptide(L)'
;MVESGPSALPFQTFDRLLFLAQGGRTVYFGDIGPQSTILCEYFVRCGARPCGDGENPAEYILSMVSGDSAEGIDFVECWNNSPEHTEVLAELGRLYRLADRPDDGENLAQKNLEGEFAQPFCVQFRHVIVRAFQQYYRQPDYITPSSCWVFVVTSLFIGFSFWKTNFSM
;
A
#
# COMPACT_ATOMS: atom_id res chain seq x y z
N MET A 1 -35.21 1.55 -9.32
CA MET A 1 -33.84 1.03 -9.32
C MET A 1 -32.93 2.23 -9.22
N VAL A 2 -32.49 2.54 -8.00
CA VAL A 2 -31.51 3.61 -7.77
C VAL A 2 -30.15 3.01 -8.06
N GLU A 3 -29.44 3.56 -9.05
CA GLU A 3 -28.04 3.23 -9.29
C GLU A 3 -27.23 3.65 -8.05
N SER A 4 -26.90 2.70 -7.21
CA SER A 4 -25.81 2.83 -6.24
C SER A 4 -24.53 3.06 -7.03
N GLY A 5 -23.95 4.26 -6.92
CA GLY A 5 -22.67 4.59 -7.53
C GLY A 5 -21.56 3.58 -7.15
N PRO A 6 -20.43 3.58 -7.88
CA PRO A 6 -19.38 2.55 -7.83
C PRO A 6 -18.63 2.40 -6.48
N SER A 7 -19.09 3.06 -5.41
CA SER A 7 -18.43 3.25 -4.12
C SER A 7 -19.03 2.46 -2.95
N ALA A 8 -20.21 1.85 -3.08
CA ALA A 8 -20.87 1.15 -1.96
C ALA A 8 -20.27 -0.24 -1.67
N LEU A 9 -19.84 -0.97 -2.70
CA LEU A 9 -19.34 -2.34 -2.57
C LEU A 9 -17.98 -2.46 -1.85
N PRO A 10 -17.00 -1.57 -2.06
CA PRO A 10 -15.70 -1.68 -1.38
C PRO A 10 -15.82 -1.54 0.13
N PHE A 11 -16.71 -0.68 0.61
CA PHE A 11 -16.77 -0.31 2.03
C PHE A 11 -17.13 -1.50 2.93
N GLN A 12 -18.07 -2.36 2.51
CA GLN A 12 -18.45 -3.56 3.23
C GLN A 12 -17.42 -4.71 3.13
N THR A 13 -16.40 -4.56 2.28
CA THR A 13 -15.34 -5.58 2.13
C THR A 13 -14.25 -5.41 3.19
N PHE A 14 -14.19 -4.25 3.86
CA PHE A 14 -13.19 -3.99 4.89
C PHE A 14 -13.66 -4.49 6.25
N ASP A 15 -12.79 -5.17 6.98
CA ASP A 15 -13.10 -5.60 8.35
C ASP A 15 -13.03 -4.43 9.34
N ARG A 16 -12.05 -3.54 9.17
CA ARG A 16 -11.80 -2.36 10.00
C ARG A 16 -11.54 -1.11 9.18
N LEU A 17 -11.92 0.03 9.74
CA LEU A 17 -11.70 1.35 9.13
C LEU A 17 -11.02 2.30 10.11
N LEU A 18 -10.05 3.05 9.60
CA LEU A 18 -9.45 4.22 10.24
C LEU A 18 -9.90 5.47 9.49
N PHE A 19 -10.74 6.28 10.13
CA PHE A 19 -11.16 7.58 9.63
C PHE A 19 -10.35 8.70 10.26
N LEU A 20 -9.83 9.59 9.41
CA LEU A 20 -9.03 10.75 9.81
C LEU A 20 -9.72 12.04 9.36
N ALA A 21 -9.79 13.00 10.26
CA ALA A 21 -10.15 14.39 9.96
C ALA A 21 -8.96 15.15 9.36
N GLN A 22 -9.24 16.34 8.82
CA GLN A 22 -8.23 17.27 8.39
C GLN A 22 -7.20 17.53 9.52
N GLY A 23 -5.92 17.47 9.16
CA GLY A 23 -4.81 17.54 10.12
C GLY A 23 -4.37 16.19 10.69
N GLY A 24 -4.87 15.06 10.15
CA GLY A 24 -4.43 13.70 10.53
C GLY A 24 -4.95 13.25 11.89
N ARG A 25 -6.00 13.90 12.41
CA ARG A 25 -6.59 13.57 13.71
C ARG A 25 -7.59 12.42 13.53
N THR A 26 -7.57 11.45 14.45
CA THR A 26 -8.46 10.29 14.35
C THR A 26 -9.89 10.66 14.74
N VAL A 27 -10.84 10.19 13.94
CA VAL A 27 -12.29 10.37 14.15
C VAL A 27 -12.97 9.05 14.51
N TYR A 28 -12.49 7.95 13.92
CA TYR A 28 -12.96 6.61 14.24
C TYR A 28 -11.89 5.59 13.87
N PHE A 29 -11.69 4.59 14.72
CA PHE A 29 -10.93 3.40 14.39
C PHE A 29 -11.59 2.16 14.98
N GLY A 30 -12.08 1.27 14.12
CA GLY A 30 -12.78 0.09 14.60
C GLY A 30 -13.44 -0.72 13.50
N ASP A 31 -14.21 -1.71 13.92
CA ASP A 31 -14.97 -2.57 13.02
C ASP A 31 -16.13 -1.81 12.39
N ILE A 32 -16.50 -2.20 11.16
CA ILE A 32 -17.65 -1.60 10.47
C ILE A 32 -18.98 -2.17 10.97
N GLY A 33 -18.95 -3.47 11.31
CA GLY A 33 -20.13 -4.27 11.61
C GLY A 33 -20.93 -4.67 10.35
N PRO A 34 -21.86 -5.63 10.49
CA PRO A 34 -22.75 -6.01 9.40
C PRO A 34 -23.51 -4.79 8.88
N GLN A 35 -23.51 -4.58 7.57
CA GLN A 35 -24.19 -3.44 6.94
C GLN A 35 -23.80 -2.05 7.49
N SER A 36 -22.60 -1.89 8.06
CA SER A 36 -22.12 -0.62 8.66
C SER A 36 -22.89 -0.14 9.89
N THR A 37 -23.61 -1.02 10.58
CA THR A 37 -24.42 -0.66 11.74
C THR A 37 -23.58 -0.10 12.89
N ILE A 38 -22.48 -0.77 13.27
CA ILE A 38 -21.62 -0.34 14.40
C ILE A 38 -21.06 1.06 14.14
N LEU A 39 -20.59 1.28 12.91
CA LEU A 39 -20.04 2.55 12.50
C LEU A 39 -21.09 3.67 12.50
N CYS A 40 -22.28 3.42 11.95
CA CYS A 40 -23.37 4.39 11.97
C CYS A 40 -23.82 4.72 13.40
N GLU A 41 -23.94 3.71 14.27
CA GLU A 41 -24.28 3.89 15.68
C GLU A 41 -23.25 4.74 16.44
N TYR A 42 -21.96 4.56 16.16
CA TYR A 42 -20.89 5.40 16.70
C TYR A 42 -21.08 6.88 16.33
N PHE A 43 -21.29 7.18 15.04
CA PHE A 43 -21.46 8.55 14.59
C PHE A 43 -22.73 9.19 15.17
N VAL A 44 -23.82 8.43 15.28
CA VAL A 44 -25.06 8.89 15.94
C VAL A 44 -24.81 9.19 17.42
N ARG A 45 -24.05 8.36 18.13
CA ARG A 45 -23.68 8.59 19.53
C ARG A 45 -22.80 9.84 19.72
N CYS A 46 -21.97 10.16 18.73
CA CYS A 46 -21.21 11.40 18.68
C CYS A 46 -22.05 12.64 18.31
N GLY A 47 -23.36 12.49 18.06
CA GLY A 47 -24.28 13.59 17.78
C GLY A 47 -24.61 13.79 16.30
N ALA A 48 -24.15 12.90 15.40
CA ALA A 48 -24.53 12.96 13.99
C ALA A 48 -26.00 12.54 13.78
N ARG A 49 -26.59 12.94 12.64
CA ARG A 49 -27.96 12.52 12.27
C ARG A 49 -28.01 10.99 12.05
N PRO A 50 -29.16 10.31 12.21
CA PRO A 50 -29.26 8.91 11.82
C PRO A 50 -29.02 8.73 10.31
N CYS A 51 -28.35 7.64 9.93
CA CYS A 51 -28.21 7.25 8.52
C CYS A 51 -29.60 6.98 7.93
N GLY A 52 -29.89 7.51 6.74
CA GLY A 52 -31.19 7.35 6.10
C GLY A 52 -31.45 5.92 5.58
N ASP A 53 -32.71 5.53 5.49
CA ASP A 53 -33.11 4.22 4.94
C ASP A 53 -32.66 4.10 3.47
N GLY A 54 -31.65 3.27 3.21
CA GLY A 54 -31.06 3.07 1.88
C GLY A 54 -30.00 4.09 1.48
N GLU A 55 -29.60 4.98 2.39
CA GLU A 55 -28.44 5.85 2.19
C GLU A 55 -27.15 5.03 2.24
N ASN A 56 -26.17 5.35 1.39
CA ASN A 56 -24.88 4.68 1.40
C ASN A 56 -24.08 5.10 2.65
N PRO A 57 -23.74 4.17 3.57
CA PRO A 57 -23.01 4.50 4.80
C PRO A 57 -21.67 5.21 4.55
N ALA A 58 -21.00 4.89 3.44
CA ALA A 58 -19.73 5.53 3.10
C ALA A 58 -19.91 7.02 2.75
N GLU A 59 -20.94 7.35 1.96
CA GLU A 59 -21.26 8.74 1.60
C GLU A 59 -21.79 9.52 2.80
N TYR A 60 -22.64 8.87 3.60
CA TYR A 60 -23.15 9.40 4.85
C TYR A 60 -22.00 9.86 5.77
N ILE A 61 -21.01 9.00 6.01
CA ILE A 61 -19.88 9.33 6.90
C ILE A 61 -18.98 10.39 6.28
N LEU A 62 -18.71 10.31 4.97
CA LEU A 62 -17.90 11.31 4.28
C LEU A 62 -18.53 12.70 4.36
N SER A 63 -19.86 12.82 4.19
CA SER A 63 -20.56 14.10 4.32
C SER A 63 -20.50 14.66 5.75
N MET A 64 -20.55 13.79 6.77
CA MET A 64 -20.42 14.18 8.17
C MET A 64 -19.02 14.67 8.51
N VAL A 65 -17.99 13.92 8.11
CA VAL A 65 -16.59 14.25 8.43
C VAL A 65 -16.07 15.43 7.60
N SER A 66 -16.59 15.62 6.39
CA SER A 66 -16.21 16.76 5.52
C SER A 66 -16.82 18.10 5.98
N GLY A 67 -17.68 18.09 7.00
CA GLY A 67 -18.28 19.29 7.57
C GLY A 67 -19.51 19.81 6.83
N ASP A 68 -20.00 19.10 5.80
CA ASP A 68 -21.16 19.53 5.00
C ASP A 68 -22.50 19.25 5.71
N SER A 69 -22.51 18.31 6.67
CA SER A 69 -23.73 17.89 7.39
C SER A 69 -23.59 17.88 8.92
N ALA A 70 -22.45 18.28 9.47
CA ALA A 70 -22.14 18.22 10.91
C ALA A 70 -21.57 19.54 11.44
N GLU A 71 -22.33 20.63 11.30
CA GLU A 71 -21.95 21.92 11.86
C GLU A 71 -21.87 21.85 13.40
N GLY A 72 -20.67 22.05 13.95
CA GLY A 72 -20.45 22.20 15.39
C GLY A 72 -20.13 20.92 16.17
N ILE A 73 -20.01 19.76 15.52
CA ILE A 73 -19.66 18.50 16.20
C ILE A 73 -18.15 18.26 16.08
N ASP A 74 -17.44 18.19 17.21
CA ASP A 74 -16.04 17.76 17.23
C ASP A 74 -15.95 16.24 17.36
N PHE A 75 -15.93 15.56 16.22
CA PHE A 75 -15.76 14.12 16.17
C PHE A 75 -14.41 13.64 16.72
N VAL A 76 -13.37 14.49 16.72
CA VAL A 76 -12.06 14.14 17.29
C VAL A 76 -12.16 14.10 18.81
N GLU A 77 -12.85 15.07 19.41
CA GLU A 77 -13.12 15.06 20.86
C GLU A 77 -14.01 13.88 21.25
N CYS A 78 -15.05 13.58 20.45
CA CYS A 78 -15.87 12.39 20.68
C CYS A 78 -15.03 11.11 20.67
N TRP A 79 -14.14 10.96 19.68
CA TRP A 79 -13.23 9.82 19.60
C TRP A 79 -12.35 9.70 20.83
N ASN A 80 -11.71 10.78 21.28
CA ASN A 80 -10.81 10.74 22.44
C ASN A 80 -11.51 10.29 23.74
N ASN A 81 -12.80 10.63 23.89
CA ASN A 81 -13.63 10.27 25.04
C ASN A 81 -14.37 8.93 24.85
N SER A 82 -14.22 8.28 23.69
CA SER A 82 -14.95 7.07 23.35
C SER A 82 -14.37 5.82 24.05
N PRO A 83 -15.20 4.81 24.36
CA PRO A 83 -14.71 3.52 24.83
C PRO A 83 -13.84 2.82 23.78
N GLU A 84 -14.14 2.99 22.48
CA GLU A 84 -13.37 2.42 21.37
C GLU A 84 -11.91 2.87 21.38
N HIS A 85 -11.67 4.17 21.63
CA HIS A 85 -10.31 4.70 21.76
C HIS A 85 -9.54 4.07 22.92
N THR A 86 -10.22 3.85 24.06
CA THR A 86 -9.61 3.21 25.24
C THR A 86 -9.26 1.75 24.95
N GLU A 87 -10.13 1.03 24.25
CA GLU A 87 -9.89 -0.35 23.84
C GLU A 87 -8.71 -0.47 22.87
N VAL A 88 -8.62 0.42 21.88
CA VAL A 88 -7.49 0.49 20.93
C VAL A 88 -6.17 0.74 21.66
N LEU A 89 -6.15 1.66 22.63
CA LEU A 89 -4.95 1.92 23.44
C LEU A 89 -4.58 0.73 24.33
N ALA A 90 -5.57 0.03 24.90
CA ALA A 90 -5.34 -1.18 25.68
C ALA A 90 -4.74 -2.30 24.81
N GLU A 91 -5.27 -2.48 23.60
CA GLU A 91 -4.77 -3.46 22.64
C GLU A 91 -3.35 -3.10 22.17
N LEU A 92 -3.08 -1.84 21.90
CA LEU A 92 -1.74 -1.36 21.59
C LEU A 92 -0.76 -1.66 22.73
N GLY A 93 -1.17 -1.41 23.99
CA GLY A 93 -0.38 -1.76 25.17
C GLY A 93 -0.15 -3.26 25.31
N ARG A 94 -1.14 -4.09 24.95
CA ARG A 94 -1.01 -5.56 24.92
C ARG A 94 0.02 -5.99 23.86
N LEU A 95 -0.04 -5.41 22.66
CA LEU A 95 0.89 -5.70 21.56
C LEU A 95 2.33 -5.28 21.91
N TYR A 96 2.54 -4.11 22.51
CA TYR A 96 3.86 -3.69 22.99
C TYR A 96 4.45 -4.68 24.00
N ARG A 97 3.66 -5.14 24.97
CA ARG A 97 4.13 -6.12 25.97
C ARG A 97 4.45 -7.48 25.37
N LEU A 98 3.78 -7.86 24.27
CA LEU A 98 4.10 -9.08 23.54
C LEU A 98 5.37 -8.92 22.72
N ALA A 99 5.61 -7.75 22.13
CA ALA A 99 6.83 -7.45 21.40
C ALA A 99 8.08 -7.40 22.30
N ASP A 100 7.93 -6.97 23.56
CA ASP A 100 9.02 -6.91 24.55
C ASP A 100 9.33 -8.27 25.22
N ARG A 101 8.49 -9.30 25.01
CA ARG A 101 8.83 -10.64 25.52
C ARG A 101 9.95 -11.23 24.67
N PRO A 102 11.07 -11.67 25.27
CA PRO A 102 12.03 -12.48 24.54
C PRO A 102 11.30 -13.73 24.03
N ASP A 103 11.50 -14.04 22.76
CA ASP A 103 10.81 -15.12 22.05
C ASP A 103 11.08 -16.46 22.73
N ASP A 104 10.13 -16.92 23.56
CA ASP A 104 10.16 -18.21 24.25
C ASP A 104 9.83 -19.34 23.24
N GLY A 105 10.61 -19.48 22.17
CA GLY A 105 10.57 -20.65 21.31
C GLY A 105 10.38 -20.38 19.81
N GLU A 106 11.49 -20.54 19.10
CA GLU A 106 11.60 -21.09 17.74
C GLU A 106 10.37 -20.92 16.81
N ASN A 107 10.11 -19.70 16.33
CA ASN A 107 9.41 -19.53 15.06
C ASN A 107 10.42 -19.15 13.97
N LEU A 108 10.97 -20.17 13.29
CA LEU A 108 11.74 -20.00 12.05
C LEU A 108 10.97 -19.13 11.02
N ALA A 109 9.63 -19.14 11.06
CA ALA A 109 8.76 -18.27 10.27
C ALA A 109 8.88 -16.79 10.67
N GLN A 110 8.92 -16.46 11.96
CA GLN A 110 9.12 -15.11 12.49
C GLN A 110 10.50 -14.57 12.09
N LYS A 111 11.54 -15.40 12.24
CA LYS A 111 12.91 -15.07 11.87
C LYS A 111 13.10 -14.84 10.35
N ASN A 112 12.30 -15.52 9.53
CA ASN A 112 12.24 -15.28 8.08
C ASN A 112 11.47 -14.01 7.70
N LEU A 113 10.59 -13.52 8.58
CA LEU A 113 9.85 -12.26 8.41
C LEU A 113 10.63 -11.03 8.95
N GLU A 114 11.60 -11.25 9.83
CA GLU A 114 12.48 -10.22 10.41
C GLU A 114 13.65 -9.81 9.50
N GLY A 115 13.88 -10.53 8.40
CA GLY A 115 14.87 -10.11 7.41
C GLY A 115 14.42 -8.83 6.69
N GLU A 116 15.34 -7.87 6.50
CA GLU A 116 15.10 -6.67 5.67
C GLU A 116 14.54 -7.04 4.27
N PHE A 117 14.90 -8.23 3.80
CA PHE A 117 14.42 -8.80 2.54
C PHE A 117 13.85 -10.20 2.71
N ALA A 118 12.77 -10.48 1.96
CA ALA A 118 12.14 -11.79 1.94
C ALA A 118 13.05 -12.93 1.44
N GLN A 119 14.14 -12.62 0.72
CA GLN A 119 15.09 -13.59 0.15
C GLN A 119 16.53 -13.05 0.14
N PRO A 120 17.58 -13.90 0.16
CA PRO A 120 18.97 -13.48 0.04
C PRO A 120 19.29 -12.79 -1.29
N PHE A 121 20.30 -11.91 -1.29
CA PHE A 121 20.73 -11.13 -2.44
C PHE A 121 20.97 -11.96 -3.70
N CYS A 122 21.65 -13.10 -3.61
CA CYS A 122 21.96 -13.95 -4.77
C CYS A 122 20.70 -14.48 -5.47
N VAL A 123 19.65 -14.77 -4.70
CA VAL A 123 18.37 -15.24 -5.26
C VAL A 123 17.70 -14.10 -6.01
N GLN A 124 17.60 -12.92 -5.38
CA GLN A 124 17.04 -11.73 -6.02
C GLN A 124 17.80 -11.37 -7.31
N PHE A 125 19.13 -11.33 -7.24
CA PHE A 125 20.01 -11.01 -8.36
C PHE A 125 19.79 -11.96 -9.54
N ARG A 126 19.72 -13.28 -9.29
CA ARG A 126 19.40 -14.26 -10.32
C ARG A 126 18.03 -13.99 -10.97
N HIS A 127 17.01 -13.70 -10.17
CA HIS A 127 15.67 -13.41 -10.69
C HIS A 127 15.63 -12.13 -11.52
N VAL A 128 16.33 -11.07 -11.08
CA VAL A 128 16.43 -9.80 -11.83
C VAL A 128 17.15 -10.03 -13.16
N ILE A 129 18.26 -10.75 -13.17
CA ILE A 129 19.00 -11.08 -14.40
C ILE A 129 18.12 -11.85 -15.38
N VAL A 130 17.45 -12.91 -14.93
CA VAL A 130 16.58 -13.72 -15.80
C VAL A 130 15.46 -12.86 -16.38
N ARG A 131 14.82 -12.01 -15.57
CA ARG A 131 13.77 -11.09 -16.04
C ARG A 131 14.32 -10.07 -17.03
N ALA A 132 15.50 -9.50 -16.79
CA ALA A 132 16.15 -8.55 -17.69
C ALA A 132 16.46 -9.19 -19.04
N PHE A 133 17.04 -10.40 -19.07
CA PHE A 133 17.28 -11.12 -20.32
C PHE A 133 15.99 -11.50 -21.05
N GLN A 134 14.93 -11.90 -20.33
CA GLN A 134 13.62 -12.15 -20.94
C GLN A 134 13.02 -10.88 -21.55
N GLN A 135 13.15 -9.73 -20.88
CA GLN A 135 12.71 -8.43 -21.39
C GLN A 135 13.50 -8.05 -22.65
N TYR A 136 14.83 -8.20 -22.63
CA TYR A 136 15.67 -7.95 -23.81
C TYR A 136 15.32 -8.86 -24.99
N TYR A 137 15.03 -10.13 -24.72
CA TYR A 137 14.59 -11.05 -25.77
C TYR A 137 13.24 -10.67 -26.39
N ARG A 138 12.29 -10.18 -25.58
CA ARG A 138 10.95 -9.77 -26.04
C ARG A 138 10.90 -8.38 -26.69
N GLN A 139 11.91 -7.55 -26.50
CA GLN A 139 12.00 -6.18 -27.04
C GLN A 139 13.28 -6.02 -27.89
N PRO A 140 13.38 -6.70 -29.05
CA PRO A 140 14.59 -6.72 -29.86
C PRO A 140 14.94 -5.37 -30.52
N ASP A 141 13.97 -4.47 -30.61
CA ASP A 141 14.11 -3.15 -31.27
C ASP A 141 15.10 -2.22 -30.55
N TYR A 142 15.34 -2.43 -29.24
CA TYR A 142 16.09 -1.47 -28.43
C TYR A 142 17.62 -1.68 -28.48
N ILE A 143 18.13 -2.91 -28.67
CA ILE A 143 19.57 -3.21 -28.48
C ILE A 143 20.20 -4.03 -29.62
N THR A 144 19.47 -4.96 -30.21
CA THR A 144 20.12 -6.04 -30.98
C THR A 144 20.60 -5.66 -32.39
N PRO A 145 19.82 -4.95 -33.24
CA PRO A 145 20.25 -4.70 -34.61
C PRO A 145 21.27 -3.56 -34.75
N SER A 146 21.14 -2.48 -33.97
CA SER A 146 22.01 -1.30 -34.07
C SER A 146 23.36 -1.51 -33.40
N SER A 147 23.41 -2.12 -32.21
CA SER A 147 24.66 -2.29 -31.46
C SER A 147 25.58 -3.33 -32.10
N CYS A 148 25.07 -4.51 -32.49
CA CYS A 148 25.90 -5.54 -33.12
C CYS A 148 26.52 -5.06 -34.45
N TRP A 149 25.74 -4.33 -35.26
CA TRP A 149 26.24 -3.77 -36.52
C TRP A 149 27.35 -2.73 -36.28
N VAL A 150 27.17 -1.83 -35.32
CA VAL A 150 28.19 -0.82 -34.98
C VAL A 150 29.49 -1.47 -34.52
N PHE A 151 29.44 -2.50 -33.66
CA PHE A 151 30.67 -3.17 -33.20
C PHE A 151 31.42 -3.85 -34.35
N VAL A 152 30.72 -4.51 -35.29
CA VAL A 152 31.34 -5.16 -36.45
C VAL A 152 31.98 -4.13 -37.38
N VAL A 153 31.25 -3.06 -37.70
CA VAL A 153 31.74 -2.00 -38.60
C VAL A 153 32.92 -1.26 -37.98
N THR A 154 32.85 -0.89 -36.70
CA THR A 154 33.95 -0.23 -36.00
C THR A 154 35.19 -1.12 -35.90
N SER A 155 35.02 -2.42 -35.61
CA SER A 155 36.15 -3.36 -35.55
C SER A 155 36.82 -3.55 -36.91
N LEU A 156 36.03 -3.67 -37.98
CA LEU A 156 36.55 -3.74 -39.35
C LEU A 156 37.23 -2.44 -39.79
N PHE A 157 36.67 -1.28 -39.44
CA PHE A 157 37.25 0.01 -39.77
C PHE A 157 38.62 0.22 -39.11
N ILE A 158 38.72 -0.10 -37.82
CA ILE A 158 39.98 -0.05 -37.07
C ILE A 158 40.98 -1.07 -37.63
N GLY A 159 40.56 -2.32 -37.87
CA GLY A 159 41.42 -3.35 -38.46
C GLY A 159 41.94 -3.00 -39.85
N PHE A 160 41.10 -2.39 -40.69
CA PHE A 160 41.47 -1.98 -42.05
C PHE A 160 42.39 -0.75 -42.06
N SER A 161 42.25 0.16 -41.09
CA SER A 161 43.10 1.36 -41.00
C SER A 161 44.59 1.03 -40.81
N PHE A 162 44.92 -0.13 -40.27
CA PHE A 162 46.30 -0.63 -40.15
C PHE A 162 46.67 -1.67 -41.22
N TRP A 163 45.82 -1.89 -42.23
CA TRP A 163 46.13 -2.84 -43.30
C TRP A 163 47.09 -2.20 -44.31
N LYS A 164 48.28 -2.81 -44.48
CA LYS A 164 49.38 -2.34 -45.34
C LYS A 164 50.04 -1.02 -44.90
N THR A 165 50.05 -0.70 -43.62
CA THR A 165 51.01 0.28 -43.12
C THR A 165 52.42 -0.31 -43.23
N ASN A 166 53.17 0.13 -44.24
CA ASN A 166 54.60 -0.15 -44.31
C ASN A 166 55.27 0.61 -43.16
N PHE A 167 55.55 -0.07 -42.06
CA PHE A 167 56.57 0.38 -41.11
C PHE A 167 57.92 0.27 -41.81
N SER A 168 58.28 1.31 -42.56
CA SER A 168 59.66 1.50 -42.99
C SER A 168 60.42 1.95 -41.74
N MET A 169 61.19 1.01 -41.16
CA MET A 169 62.24 1.30 -40.20
C MET A 169 63.52 1.69 -40.97
#